data_AF-A0A8S2XEU3-F1
#
_entry.id   AF-A0A8S2XEU3-F1
#
_cell.length_a   1.000
_cell.length_b   1.000
_cell.length_c   1.000
_cell.angle_alpha   90.00
_cell.angle_beta   90.00
_cell.angle_gamma   90.00
#
_symmetry.space_group_name_H-M   'P 1'
#
loop_
_entity.id
_entity.type
_entity.pdbx_description
1 polymer ?
#
loop_
_entity_poly.entity_id
_entity_poly.type
_entity_poly.pdbx_seq_one_letter_code
_entity_poly.pdbx_strand_id
1 'polypeptide(L)' 'KMYSWDNAQVVLVGNKCDLEHDRAVTQDRGQRLAEQLGKF' A
#
# COMPACT_ATOMS: atom_id res chain seq x y z
N LYS A 1 2.53 -4.00 27.22
CA LYS A 1 1.52 -4.71 26.40
C LYS A 1 1.95 -4.49 24.95
N MET A 2 2.47 -5.53 24.29
CA MET A 2 3.04 -5.41 22.94
C MET A 2 1.97 -4.93 21.96
N TYR A 3 2.32 -3.94 21.14
CA TYR A 3 1.47 -3.34 20.14
C TYR A 3 1.03 -4.42 19.14
N SER A 4 -0.24 -4.82 19.23
CA SER A 4 -0.83 -5.85 18.37
C SER A 4 -1.05 -5.28 16.98
N TRP A 5 0.00 -5.31 16.15
CA TRP A 5 -0.12 -5.19 14.71
C TRP A 5 -0.72 -6.46 14.08
N ASP A 6 -0.68 -7.58 14.81
CA ASP A 6 -1.17 -8.89 14.37
C ASP A 6 -2.66 -8.89 13.98
N ASN A 7 -3.44 -7.89 14.41
CA ASN A 7 -4.87 -7.81 14.15
C ASN A 7 -5.30 -6.52 13.43
N ALA A 8 -4.35 -5.76 12.87
CA ALA A 8 -4.63 -4.52 12.18
C ALA A 8 -4.88 -4.78 10.67
N GLN A 9 -5.97 -4.21 10.14
CA GLN A 9 -6.16 -4.15 8.69
C GLN A 9 -5.32 -3.00 8.13
N VAL A 10 -4.45 -3.30 7.18
CA VAL A 10 -3.59 -2.32 6.52
C VAL A 10 -4.09 -2.08 5.09
N VAL A 11 -4.24 -0.81 4.72
CA VAL A 11 -4.64 -0.40 3.37
C VAL A 11 -3.54 0.47 2.77
N LEU A 12 -3.08 0.11 1.57
CA LEU A 12 -2.17 0.95 0.78
C LEU A 12 -3.00 1.89 -0.10
N VAL A 13 -2.76 3.20 0.02
CA VAL A 13 -3.46 4.22 -0.76
C VAL A 13 -2.47 4.99 -1.62
N GLY A 14 -2.70 5.01 -2.93
CA GLY A 14 -2.04 5.96 -3.82
C GLY A 14 -2.63 7.35 -3.60
N ASN A 15 -1.91 8.23 -2.91
CA ASN A 15 -2.35 9.61 -2.72
C ASN A 15 -2.03 10.46 -3.97
N LYS A 16 -2.79 11.54 -4.19
CA LYS A 16 -2.64 12.48 -5.32
C LYS A 16 -2.67 11.78 -6.68
N CYS A 17 -3.69 10.95 -6.91
CA CYS A 17 -3.84 10.20 -8.16
C CYS A 17 -4.01 11.08 -9.40
N ASP A 18 -4.31 12.36 -9.24
CA ASP A 18 -4.34 13.38 -10.29
C ASP A 18 -2.94 13.69 -10.87
N LEU A 19 -1.86 13.47 -10.10
CA LEU A 19 -0.48 13.75 -10.51
C LEU A 19 0.20 12.50 -11.12
N GLU A 20 -0.45 11.87 -12.11
CA GLU A 20 0.04 10.62 -12.69
C GLU A 20 1.44 10.73 -13.31
N HIS A 21 1.78 11.89 -13.87
CA HIS A 21 3.06 12.14 -14.54
C HIS A 21 4.23 12.33 -13.56
N ASP A 22 3.95 12.75 -12.32
CA ASP A 22 4.96 12.93 -11.25
C ASP A 22 5.06 11.71 -10.33
N ARG A 23 4.33 10.65 -10.66
CA ARG A 23 4.24 9.45 -9.85
C ARG A 23 5.56 8.67 -9.88
N ALA A 24 6.24 8.62 -8.73
CA ALA A 24 7.48 7.85 -8.57
C ALA A 24 7.27 6.32 -8.64
N VAL A 25 6.07 5.83 -8.34
CA VAL A 25 5.74 4.39 -8.30
C VAL A 25 4.49 4.13 -9.13
N THR A 26 4.62 3.35 -10.20
CA THR A 26 3.49 2.97 -11.07
C THR A 26 2.39 2.26 -10.29
N GLN A 27 1.15 2.33 -10.79
CA GLN A 27 0.01 1.66 -10.18
C GLN A 27 0.23 0.14 -10.07
N ASP A 28 0.74 -0.51 -11.13
CA ASP A 28 1.06 -1.94 -11.12
C ASP A 28 2.07 -2.31 -10.00
N ARG A 29 3.12 -1.51 -9.81
CA ARG A 29 4.08 -1.74 -8.72
C ARG A 29 3.45 -1.55 -7.34
N GLY A 30 2.60 -0.53 -7.17
CA GLY A 30 1.86 -0.31 -5.93
C GLY A 30 0.91 -1.46 -5.60
N GLN A 31 0.22 -1.98 -6.62
CA GLN A 31 -0.66 -3.14 -6.47
C GLN A 31 0.10 -4.40 -6.06
N ARG A 32 1.22 -4.71 -6.72
CA ARG A 32 2.08 -5.85 -6.33
C ARG A 32 2.60 -5.72 -4.90
N LEU A 33 2.93 -4.51 -4.46
CA LEU A 33 3.34 -4.25 -3.07
C LEU A 33 2.19 -4.52 -2.09
N ALA A 34 0.97 -4.07 -2.39
CA ALA A 34 -0.20 -4.34 -1.56
C ALA A 34 -0.47 -5.86 -1.45
N GLU A 35 -0.35 -6.59 -2.55
CA GLU A 35 -0.48 -8.06 -2.57
C GLU A 35 0.61 -8.75 -1.74
N GLN A 36 1.85 -8.26 -1.76
CA GLN A 36 2.95 -8.79 -0.95
C GLN A 36 2.74 -8.53 0.55
N LEU A 37 2.28 -7.35 0.92
CA LEU A 37 2.05 -6.95 2.31
C LEU A 37 0.78 -7.58 2.91
N GLY A 38 -0.22 -7.86 2.06
CA GLY A 38 -1.50 -8.48 2.46
C GLY A 38 -1.51 -10.00 2.40
N LYS A 39 -0.37 -10.68 2.17
CA LYS A 39 -0.30 -12.15 2.25
C LYS A 39 -0.48 -12.60 3.70
N PHE A 40 -1.70 -13.03 4.03
CA PHE A 40 -2.00 -13.97 5.11
C PHE A 40 -2.10 -15.38 4.53
#